data_AF-A0A8S1RK54-F1
#
_entry.id   AF-A0A8S1RK54-F1
#
_cell.length_a   1.000
_cell.length_b   1.000
_cell.length_c   1.000
_cell.angle_alpha   90.00
_cell.angle_beta   90.00
_cell.angle_gamma   90.00
#
_symmetry.space_group_name_H-M   'P 1'
#
loop_
_entity.id
_entity.type
_entity.pdbx_description
1 polymer ?
#
loop_
_entity_poly.entity_id
_entity_poly.type
_entity_poly.pdbx_seq_one_letter_code
_entity_poly.pdbx_strand_id
1 'polypeptide(L)'
;MKILDDIKQQVEKEMLKFDPRLAEKKYLKITQSIKDLFLKAVVKEKQTIKAAAHSIGINYSSAKAIWAEFRTKNQKKKKKIQEDSEQKNQNQLVKRCSYKILNGCNKIKKFFMEIKSSVSQNLSSTHLINLESHI
;
A
#
# COMPACT_ATOMS: atom_id res chain seq x y z
N MET A 1 -4.24 -21.08 -39.42
CA MET A 1 -5.23 -20.89 -38.34
C MET A 1 -6.22 -22.07 -38.19
N LYS A 2 -6.00 -23.26 -38.77
CA LYS A 2 -6.97 -24.38 -38.71
C LYS A 2 -7.25 -24.92 -37.30
N ILE A 3 -6.22 -24.95 -36.44
CA ILE A 3 -6.31 -25.49 -35.08
C ILE A 3 -7.33 -24.75 -34.20
N LEU A 4 -7.44 -23.42 -34.31
CA LEU A 4 -8.39 -22.65 -33.49
C LEU A 4 -9.84 -22.91 -33.92
N ASP A 5 -10.05 -23.09 -35.23
CA ASP A 5 -11.36 -23.42 -35.79
C ASP A 5 -11.76 -24.86 -35.44
N ASP A 6 -10.81 -25.80 -35.48
CA ASP A 6 -11.02 -27.20 -35.08
C ASP A 6 -11.38 -27.30 -33.58
N ILE A 7 -10.69 -26.56 -32.71
CA ILE A 7 -11.00 -26.49 -31.27
C ILE A 7 -12.41 -25.91 -31.07
N LYS A 8 -12.78 -24.85 -31.80
CA LYS A 8 -14.08 -24.22 -31.69
C LYS A 8 -15.21 -25.17 -32.09
N GLN A 9 -15.05 -25.87 -33.22
CA GLN A 9 -16.02 -26.87 -33.69
C GLN A 9 -16.15 -28.05 -32.72
N GLN A 10 -15.04 -28.49 -32.12
CA GLN A 10 -15.06 -29.59 -31.16
C GLN A 10 -15.79 -29.20 -29.86
N VAL A 11 -15.59 -27.95 -29.40
CA VAL A 11 -16.35 -27.39 -28.28
C VAL A 11 -17.84 -27.29 -28.62
N GLU A 12 -18.20 -26.77 -29.79
CA GLU A 12 -19.60 -26.68 -30.24
C GLU A 12 -20.27 -28.06 -30.33
N LYS A 13 -19.56 -29.08 -30.86
CA LYS A 13 -20.05 -30.47 -30.89
C LYS A 13 -20.25 -31.08 -29.51
N GLU A 14 -19.36 -30.81 -28.56
CA GLU A 14 -19.53 -31.23 -27.17
C GLU A 14 -20.68 -30.48 -26.49
N MET A 15 -20.87 -29.19 -26.78
CA MET A 15 -21.98 -28.39 -26.24
C MET A 15 -23.36 -28.91 -26.69
N LEU A 16 -23.46 -29.42 -27.92
CA LEU A 16 -24.67 -30.05 -28.47
C LEU A 16 -25.06 -31.37 -27.78
N LYS A 17 -24.11 -32.05 -27.11
CA LYS A 17 -24.38 -33.29 -26.36
C LYS A 17 -25.02 -33.04 -25.00
N PHE A 18 -24.91 -31.82 -24.49
CA PHE A 18 -25.54 -31.42 -23.22
C PHE A 18 -26.88 -30.72 -23.51
N ASP A 19 -27.84 -30.84 -22.57
CA ASP A 19 -29.10 -30.10 -22.64
C ASP A 19 -28.78 -28.61 -22.92
N PRO A 20 -29.29 -28.03 -24.03
CA PRO A 20 -28.93 -26.69 -24.48
C PRO A 20 -29.06 -25.62 -23.38
N ARG A 21 -30.04 -25.79 -22.48
CA ARG A 21 -30.27 -24.86 -21.35
C ARG A 21 -29.20 -24.95 -20.26
N LEU A 22 -28.62 -26.13 -20.05
CA LEU A 22 -27.55 -26.38 -19.07
C LEU A 22 -26.18 -26.02 -19.66
N ALA A 23 -25.98 -26.30 -20.93
CA ALA A 23 -24.77 -26.00 -21.67
C ALA A 23 -24.55 -24.48 -21.74
N GLU A 24 -25.56 -23.72 -22.15
CA GLU A 24 -25.49 -22.26 -22.24
C GLU A 24 -25.11 -21.61 -20.90
N LYS A 25 -25.66 -22.09 -19.78
CA LYS A 25 -25.31 -21.60 -18.42
C LYS A 25 -23.91 -21.98 -17.97
N LYS A 26 -23.41 -23.16 -18.35
CA LYS A 26 -22.10 -23.67 -17.92
C LYS A 26 -20.95 -22.99 -18.66
N TYR A 27 -21.14 -22.68 -19.94
CA TYR A 27 -20.11 -22.09 -20.81
C TYR A 27 -20.36 -20.60 -21.11
N LEU A 28 -21.35 -19.97 -20.46
CA LEU A 28 -21.59 -18.54 -20.58
C LEU A 28 -20.29 -17.79 -20.26
N LYS A 29 -19.79 -17.04 -21.24
CA LYS A 29 -18.62 -16.19 -21.03
C LYS A 29 -18.97 -15.11 -20.02
N ILE A 30 -18.38 -15.20 -18.84
CA ILE A 30 -18.56 -14.19 -17.80
C ILE A 30 -17.81 -12.94 -18.23
N THR A 31 -18.55 -11.98 -18.77
CA THR A 31 -18.03 -10.66 -19.13
C THR A 31 -17.72 -9.83 -17.89
N GLN A 32 -16.91 -8.80 -18.05
CA GLN A 32 -16.59 -7.88 -16.94
C GLN A 32 -17.85 -7.23 -16.36
N SER A 33 -18.84 -6.90 -17.21
CA SER A 33 -20.12 -6.35 -16.77
C SER A 33 -20.88 -7.26 -15.80
N ILE A 34 -20.89 -8.58 -16.04
CA ILE A 34 -21.51 -9.57 -15.17
C ILE A 34 -20.76 -9.65 -13.83
N LYS A 35 -19.42 -9.58 -13.85
CA LYS A 35 -18.62 -9.54 -12.63
C LYS A 35 -18.95 -8.30 -11.80
N ASP A 36 -19.07 -7.14 -12.42
CA ASP A 36 -19.34 -5.88 -11.73
C ASP A 36 -20.75 -5.85 -11.14
N LEU A 37 -21.75 -6.35 -11.88
CA LEU A 37 -23.11 -6.55 -11.36
C LEU A 37 -23.13 -7.49 -10.15
N PHE A 38 -22.41 -8.61 -10.24
CA PHE A 38 -22.29 -9.57 -9.14
C PHE A 38 -21.63 -8.96 -7.91
N LEU A 39 -20.51 -8.27 -8.09
CA LEU A 39 -19.81 -7.62 -6.98
C LEU A 39 -20.65 -6.50 -6.37
N LYS A 40 -21.44 -5.76 -7.17
CA LYS A 40 -22.38 -4.76 -6.65
C LYS A 40 -23.45 -5.41 -5.77
N ALA A 41 -24.07 -6.51 -6.21
CA ALA A 41 -25.07 -7.23 -5.41
C ALA A 41 -24.50 -7.77 -4.09
N VAL A 42 -23.30 -8.36 -4.12
CA VAL A 42 -22.69 -8.93 -2.91
C VAL A 42 -22.16 -7.85 -1.96
N VAL A 43 -21.54 -6.79 -2.48
CA VAL A 43 -20.89 -5.76 -1.65
C VAL A 43 -21.85 -4.66 -1.23
N LYS A 44 -22.63 -4.11 -2.16
CA LYS A 44 -23.52 -2.96 -1.90
C LYS A 44 -24.84 -3.41 -1.28
N GLU A 45 -25.44 -4.46 -1.83
CA GLU A 45 -26.76 -4.96 -1.40
C GLU A 45 -26.65 -6.04 -0.31
N LYS A 46 -25.42 -6.40 0.09
CA LYS A 46 -25.13 -7.42 1.12
C LYS A 46 -25.79 -8.78 0.85
N GLN A 47 -26.04 -9.11 -0.40
CA GLN A 47 -26.59 -10.41 -0.76
C GLN A 47 -25.57 -11.52 -0.51
N THR A 48 -26.06 -12.73 -0.20
CA THR A 48 -25.18 -13.91 -0.16
C THR A 48 -24.69 -14.23 -1.57
N ILE A 49 -23.49 -14.82 -1.67
CA ILE A 49 -22.91 -15.24 -2.97
C ILE A 49 -23.89 -16.13 -3.74
N LYS A 50 -24.59 -17.03 -3.03
CA LYS A 50 -25.56 -17.95 -3.63
C LYS A 50 -26.78 -17.21 -4.19
N ALA A 51 -27.34 -16.25 -3.44
CA ALA A 51 -28.47 -15.45 -3.88
C ALA A 51 -28.10 -14.57 -5.09
N ALA A 52 -26.97 -13.86 -5.02
CA ALA A 52 -26.47 -13.01 -6.08
C ALA A 52 -26.14 -13.81 -7.37
N ALA A 53 -25.57 -15.01 -7.22
CA ALA A 53 -25.30 -15.89 -8.35
C ALA A 53 -26.61 -16.33 -9.04
N HIS A 54 -27.62 -16.69 -8.26
CA HIS A 54 -28.93 -17.08 -8.77
C HIS A 54 -29.63 -15.92 -9.49
N SER A 55 -29.64 -14.72 -8.91
CA SER A 55 -30.29 -13.54 -9.52
C SER A 55 -29.64 -13.12 -10.84
N ILE A 56 -28.33 -13.32 -10.97
CA ILE A 56 -27.56 -12.91 -12.16
C ILE A 56 -27.50 -14.06 -13.20
N GLY A 57 -27.88 -15.27 -12.81
CA GLY A 57 -27.87 -16.44 -13.70
C GLY A 57 -26.48 -17.02 -13.94
N ILE A 58 -25.53 -16.79 -13.02
CA ILE A 58 -24.19 -17.39 -13.08
C ILE A 58 -24.11 -18.64 -12.21
N ASN A 59 -23.25 -19.58 -12.61
CA ASN A 59 -23.00 -20.75 -11.79
C ASN A 59 -22.28 -20.36 -10.47
N TYR A 60 -22.53 -21.13 -9.42
CA TYR A 60 -22.00 -20.84 -8.08
C TYR A 60 -20.46 -20.92 -8.02
N SER A 61 -19.83 -21.85 -8.74
CA SER A 61 -18.38 -22.01 -8.78
C SER A 61 -17.67 -20.77 -9.32
N SER A 62 -18.20 -20.20 -10.40
CA SER A 62 -17.77 -18.97 -11.01
C SER A 62 -18.00 -17.77 -10.11
N ALA A 63 -19.16 -17.68 -9.46
CA ALA A 63 -19.44 -16.64 -8.45
C ALA A 63 -18.40 -16.67 -7.31
N LYS A 64 -18.04 -17.88 -6.83
CA LYS A 64 -17.01 -18.07 -5.81
C LYS A 64 -15.63 -17.65 -6.32
N ALA A 65 -15.28 -17.97 -7.57
CA ALA A 65 -14.02 -17.56 -8.18
C ALA A 65 -13.92 -16.03 -8.31
N ILE A 66 -14.97 -15.37 -8.80
CA ILE A 66 -15.04 -13.90 -8.90
C ILE A 66 -14.87 -13.26 -7.51
N TRP A 67 -15.55 -13.81 -6.49
CA TRP A 67 -15.46 -13.31 -5.13
C TRP A 67 -14.06 -13.47 -4.53
N ALA A 68 -13.41 -14.61 -4.77
CA ALA A 68 -12.04 -14.85 -4.32
C ALA A 68 -11.05 -13.89 -4.99
N GLU A 69 -11.19 -13.65 -6.30
CA GLU A 69 -10.39 -12.67 -7.04
C GLU A 69 -10.57 -11.25 -6.48
N PHE A 70 -11.81 -10.86 -6.18
CA PHE A 70 -12.11 -9.57 -5.56
C PHE A 70 -11.49 -9.42 -4.16
N ARG A 71 -11.60 -10.46 -3.32
CA ARG A 71 -11.01 -10.44 -1.97
C ARG A 71 -9.50 -10.35 -1.99
N THR A 72 -8.83 -11.12 -2.84
CA THR A 72 -7.36 -11.09 -2.97
C THR A 72 -6.89 -9.73 -3.48
N LYS A 73 -7.55 -9.14 -4.48
CA LYS A 73 -7.27 -7.76 -4.95
C LYS A 73 -7.40 -6.73 -3.83
N ASN A 74 -8.45 -6.82 -3.02
CA ASN A 74 -8.66 -5.90 -1.90
C ASN A 74 -7.66 -6.10 -0.75
N GLN A 75 -7.25 -7.34 -0.45
CA GLN A 75 -6.19 -7.61 0.52
C GLN A 75 -4.85 -7.04 0.08
N LYS A 76 -4.49 -7.19 -1.20
CA LYS A 76 -3.26 -6.59 -1.77
C LYS A 76 -3.29 -5.07 -1.65
N LYS A 77 -4.43 -4.43 -1.93
CA LYS A 77 -4.60 -2.97 -1.73
C LYS A 77 -4.39 -2.56 -0.27
N LYS A 78 -4.96 -3.32 0.69
CA LYS A 78 -4.78 -3.04 2.12
C LYS A 78 -3.32 -3.17 2.56
N LYS A 79 -2.61 -4.20 2.12
CA LYS A 79 -1.19 -4.39 2.42
C LYS A 79 -0.34 -3.22 1.90
N LYS A 80 -0.59 -2.78 0.67
CA LYS A 80 0.12 -1.63 0.08
C LYS A 80 -0.08 -0.34 0.88
N ILE A 81 -1.32 -0.07 1.33
CA ILE A 81 -1.62 1.10 2.17
C ILE A 81 -0.87 1.02 3.51
N GLN A 82 -0.75 -0.18 4.08
CA GLN A 82 -0.03 -0.40 5.32
C GLN A 82 1.48 -0.15 5.16
N GLU A 83 2.10 -0.71 4.12
CA GLU A 83 3.52 -0.49 3.79
C GLU A 83 3.82 1.01 3.57
N ASP A 84 2.97 1.72 2.80
CA ASP A 84 3.13 3.17 2.57
C ASP A 84 3.02 3.98 3.88
N SER A 85 2.20 3.52 4.83
CA SER A 85 2.04 4.18 6.14
C SER A 85 3.23 3.95 7.07
N GLU A 86 3.80 2.74 7.07
CA GLU A 86 4.97 2.38 7.86
C GLU A 86 6.22 3.14 7.35
N GLN A 87 6.37 3.28 6.03
CA GLN A 87 7.47 3.99 5.41
C GLN A 87 7.42 5.51 5.71
N LYS A 88 6.22 6.10 5.76
CA LYS A 88 6.04 7.50 6.20
C LYS A 88 6.42 7.70 7.68
N ASN A 89 6.06 6.77 8.55
CA ASN A 89 6.39 6.83 9.98
C ASN A 89 7.90 6.69 10.21
N GLN A 90 8.58 5.79 9.50
CA GLN A 90 10.04 5.68 9.56
C GLN A 90 10.72 6.98 9.10
N ASN A 91 10.28 7.57 8.00
CA ASN A 91 10.82 8.85 7.52
C ASN A 91 10.61 10.01 8.52
N GLN A 92 9.49 10.04 9.25
CA GLN A 92 9.29 11.03 10.31
C GLN A 92 10.23 10.83 11.51
N LEU A 93 10.50 9.59 11.90
CA LEU A 93 11.43 9.29 13.00
C LEU A 93 12.87 9.69 12.63
N VAL A 94 13.31 9.40 11.41
CA VAL A 94 14.64 9.81 10.91
C VAL A 94 14.77 11.34 10.89
N LYS A 95 13.73 12.07 10.44
CA LYS A 95 13.70 13.55 10.47
C LYS A 95 13.75 14.11 11.90
N ARG A 96 13.06 13.49 12.86
CA ARG A 96 13.13 13.90 14.27
C ARG A 96 14.50 13.62 14.89
N CYS A 97 15.11 12.48 14.58
CA CYS A 97 16.41 12.12 15.10
C CYS A 97 17.50 13.06 14.58
N SER A 98 17.51 13.33 13.27
CA SER A 98 18.43 14.29 12.65
C SER A 98 18.29 15.71 13.22
N TYR A 99 17.06 16.19 13.46
CA TYR A 99 16.83 17.49 14.08
C TYR A 99 17.36 17.57 15.52
N LYS A 100 17.18 16.52 16.34
CA LYS A 100 17.73 16.46 17.70
C LYS A 100 19.25 16.49 17.71
N ILE A 101 19.89 15.74 16.81
CA ILE A 101 21.35 15.72 16.67
C ILE A 101 21.87 17.10 16.26
N LEU A 102 21.26 17.72 15.23
CA LEU A 102 21.65 19.05 14.77
C LEU A 102 21.54 20.10 15.88
N ASN A 103 20.44 20.11 16.63
CA ASN A 103 20.25 21.02 17.74
C ASN A 103 21.24 20.75 18.90
N GLY A 104 21.56 19.49 19.17
CA GLY A 104 22.59 19.11 20.15
C GLY A 104 23.97 19.65 19.74
N CYS A 105 24.38 19.44 18.48
CA CYS A 105 25.65 19.94 17.96
C CYS A 105 25.72 21.48 18.01
N ASN A 106 24.63 22.18 17.71
CA ASN A 106 24.59 23.64 17.78
C ASN A 106 24.73 24.17 19.21
N LYS A 107 24.13 23.49 20.21
CA LYS A 107 24.32 23.83 21.63
C LYS A 107 25.76 23.65 22.09
N ILE A 108 26.38 22.52 21.70
CA ILE A 108 27.79 22.24 22.02
C ILE A 108 28.72 23.29 21.40
N LYS A 109 28.51 23.65 20.12
CA LYS A 109 29.27 24.71 19.47
C LYS A 109 29.13 26.05 20.19
N LYS A 110 27.91 26.42 20.60
CA LYS A 110 27.67 27.69 21.32
C LYS A 110 28.39 27.72 22.67
N PHE A 111 28.30 26.61 23.42
CA PHE A 111 28.99 26.47 24.71
C PHE A 111 30.52 26.53 24.55
N PHE A 112 31.07 25.90 23.52
CA PHE A 112 32.50 25.96 23.23
C PHE A 112 32.97 27.39 22.90
N MET A 113 32.16 28.15 22.14
CA MET A 113 32.44 29.56 21.84
C MET A 113 32.38 30.44 23.09
N GLU A 114 31.43 30.20 23.99
CA GLU A 114 31.35 30.88 25.30
C GLU A 114 32.59 30.59 26.15
N ILE A 115 33.01 29.33 26.29
CA ILE A 115 34.24 28.97 27.01
C ILE A 115 35.45 29.69 26.41
N LYS A 116 35.60 29.66 25.08
CA LYS A 116 36.73 30.31 24.41
C LYS A 116 36.75 31.82 24.67
N SER A 117 35.58 32.46 24.65
CA SER A 117 35.44 33.89 24.96
C SER A 117 35.83 34.19 26.41
N SER A 118 35.32 33.41 27.37
CA SER A 118 35.61 33.61 28.80
C SER A 118 37.09 33.40 29.13
N VAL A 119 37.71 32.37 28.55
CA VAL A 119 39.16 32.14 28.69
C VAL A 119 39.95 33.31 28.13
N SER A 120 39.60 33.81 26.94
CA SER A 120 40.26 34.99 26.34
C SER A 120 40.14 36.23 27.23
N GLN A 121 38.97 36.50 27.79
CA GLN A 121 38.76 37.66 28.68
C GLN A 121 39.58 37.55 29.97
N ASN A 122 39.62 36.35 30.57
CA ASN A 122 40.42 36.12 31.77
C ASN A 122 41.92 36.31 31.50
N LEU A 123 42.44 35.79 30.38
CA LEU A 123 43.83 36.00 29.95
C LEU A 123 44.16 37.48 29.70
N SER A 124 43.25 38.24 29.09
CA SER A 124 43.43 39.69 28.92
C SER A 124 43.42 40.44 30.25
N SER A 125 42.56 40.04 31.19
CA SER A 125 42.49 40.66 32.52
C SER A 125 43.74 40.40 33.37
N THR A 126 44.28 39.18 33.35
CA THR A 126 45.48 38.82 34.10
C THR A 126 46.73 39.46 33.52
N HIS A 127 46.79 39.71 32.21
CA HIS A 127 47.88 40.49 31.61
C HIS A 127 47.86 41.97 32.06
N LEU A 128 46.68 42.58 32.21
CA LEU A 128 46.57 43.96 32.70
C LEU A 128 46.98 44.07 34.18
N ILE A 129 46.56 43.12 35.02
CA ILE A 129 46.92 43.09 36.44
C ILE A 129 48.44 42.95 36.64
N ASN A 130 49.13 42.17 35.78
CA ASN A 130 50.58 41.99 35.85
C ASN A 130 51.39 43.19 35.29
N LEU A 131 50.77 44.06 34.50
CA LEU A 131 51.40 45.30 34.02
C LEU A 131 51.25 46.44 35.05
N GLU A 132 50.13 46.49 35.77
CA GLU A 132 49.92 47.45 36.88
C GLU A 132 50.77 47.14 38.13
N SER A 133 51.17 45.88 38.36
CA SER A 133 52.03 45.50 39.48
C SER A 133 53.53 45.77 39.27
N HIS A 134 53.93 46.24 38.08
CA HIS A 134 55.31 46.55 37.70
C HIS A 134 55.56 48.03 37.36
N ILE A 135 54.60 48.93 37.67
CA ILE A 135 54.76 50.39 37.65
C ILE A 135 54.83 50.88 39.09
#